data_AF-A0A955QPB7-F1
#
_entry.id   AF-A0A955QPB7-F1
#
_cell.length_a   1.000
_cell.length_b   1.000
_cell.length_c   1.000
_cell.angle_alpha   90.00
_cell.angle_beta   90.00
_cell.angle_gamma   90.00
#
_symmetry.space_group_name_H-M   'P 1'
#
loop_
_entity.id
_entity.type
_entity.pdbx_description
1 polymer ?
#
loop_
_entity_poly.entity_id
_entity_poly.type
_entity_poly.pdbx_seq_one_letter_code
_entity_poly.pdbx_strand_id
1 'polypeptide(L)' 'MSPAFFSSDDSARLQALDRYGILDTEPEAAFDDLTQLAAHIFVVPIALVSLVDAKRQWFKS' A
#
# COMPACT_ATOMS: atom_id res chain seq x y z
N MET A 1 8.18 15.21 8.20
CA MET A 1 7.08 14.59 7.41
C MET A 1 5.87 15.48 7.54
N SER A 2 5.53 16.26 6.52
CA SER A 2 4.28 17.02 6.52
C SER A 2 3.11 16.05 6.43
N PRO A 3 2.03 16.22 7.23
CA PRO A 3 0.86 15.39 7.10
C PRO A 3 0.21 15.70 5.75
N ALA A 4 -0.03 14.68 4.93
CA ALA A 4 -0.87 14.84 3.76
C ALA A 4 -2.26 15.30 4.23
N PHE A 5 -2.76 16.38 3.64
CA PHE A 5 -4.08 16.93 3.93
C PHE A 5 -5.15 15.91 3.49
N PHE A 6 -5.57 15.03 4.39
CA PHE A 6 -6.80 14.27 4.20
C PHE A 6 -7.97 15.21 4.52
N SER A 7 -8.85 15.42 3.54
CA SER A 7 -10.18 15.98 3.78
C SER A 7 -10.82 15.20 4.91
N SER A 8 -11.61 15.88 5.75
CA SER A 8 -12.24 15.38 6.98
C SER A 8 -13.14 14.14 6.85
N ASP A 9 -13.25 13.54 5.66
CA ASP A 9 -13.94 12.28 5.41
C ASP A 9 -13.08 11.34 4.54
N ASP A 10 -12.45 10.37 5.20
CA ASP A 10 -11.64 9.31 4.58
C ASP A 10 -12.49 8.09 4.15
N SER A 11 -13.81 8.14 4.37
CA SER A 11 -14.74 7.03 4.12
C SER A 11 -14.71 6.57 2.67
N ALA A 12 -14.66 7.51 1.71
CA ALA A 12 -14.60 7.17 0.29
C ALA A 12 -13.33 6.39 -0.09
N ARG A 13 -12.18 6.72 0.50
CA ARG A 13 -10.91 6.02 0.27
C ARG A 13 -10.93 4.64 0.89
N LEU A 14 -11.43 4.51 2.13
CA LEU A 14 -11.56 3.22 2.81
C LEU A 14 -12.55 2.29 2.10
N GLN A 15 -13.70 2.81 1.64
CA GLN A 15 -14.64 2.05 0.81
C GLN A 15 -14.00 1.62 -0.52
N ALA A 16 -13.15 2.46 -1.12
CA ALA A 16 -12.43 2.08 -2.32
C ALA A 16 -11.45 0.93 -2.05
N LEU A 17 -10.69 0.99 -0.95
CA LEU A 17 -9.77 -0.08 -0.54
C LEU A 17 -10.51 -1.39 -0.29
N ASP A 18 -11.63 -1.35 0.43
CA ASP A 18 -12.47 -2.52 0.73
C ASP A 18 -13.00 -3.19 -0.55
N ARG A 19 -13.46 -2.40 -1.54
CA ARG A 19 -13.94 -2.93 -2.83
C ARG A 19 -12.90 -3.71 -3.63
N TYR A 20 -11.61 -3.46 -3.43
CA TYR A 20 -10.56 -4.24 -4.11
C TYR A 20 -10.37 -5.63 -3.49
N GLY A 21 -10.85 -5.86 -2.27
CA GLY A 21 -10.72 -7.16 -1.60
C GLY A 21 -9.28 -7.64 -1.43
N ILE A 22 -8.32 -6.72 -1.43
CA ILE A 22 -6.88 -7.01 -1.49
C ILE A 22 -6.25 -7.18 -0.10
N LEU A 23 -6.87 -6.67 0.95
CA LEU A 23 -6.38 -6.83 2.32
C LEU A 23 -6.52 -8.29 2.77
N ASP A 24 -5.55 -8.79 3.54
CA ASP A 24 -5.52 -10.16 4.07
C ASP A 24 -5.62 -11.25 2.98
N THR A 25 -5.18 -10.94 1.77
CA THR A 25 -5.05 -11.91 0.68
C THR A 25 -3.66 -12.55 0.65
N GLU A 26 -3.56 -13.69 -0.02
CA GLU A 26 -2.29 -14.36 -0.26
C GLU A 26 -1.28 -13.46 -1.02
N PRO A 27 0.03 -13.72 -0.89
CA PRO A 27 1.04 -13.03 -1.67
C PRO A 27 0.81 -13.15 -3.18
N GLU A 28 1.12 -12.09 -3.91
CA GLU A 28 0.93 -12.00 -5.36
C GLU A 28 2.24 -11.50 -5.99
N ALA A 29 2.86 -12.35 -6.83
CA ALA A 29 4.18 -12.09 -7.41
C ALA A 29 4.29 -10.74 -8.15
N ALA A 30 3.19 -10.26 -8.74
CA ALA A 30 3.17 -8.97 -9.41
C ALA A 30 3.53 -7.78 -8.48
N PHE A 31 3.16 -7.85 -7.20
CA PHE A 31 3.53 -6.80 -6.23
C PHE A 31 4.99 -6.95 -5.75
N ASP A 32 5.47 -8.17 -5.62
CA ASP A 32 6.88 -8.45 -5.28
C ASP A 32 7.82 -7.98 -6.41
N ASP A 33 7.44 -8.22 -7.67
CA ASP A 33 8.19 -7.76 -8.83
C ASP A 33 8.26 -6.23 -8.86
N LEU A 34 7.17 -5.54 -8.48
CA LEU A 34 7.14 -4.08 -8.39
C LEU A 34 8.06 -3.53 -7.30
N THR A 35 8.07 -4.13 -6.10
CA THR A 35 8.94 -3.68 -5.01
C THR A 35 10.40 -3.98 -5.31
N GLN A 36 10.73 -5.14 -5.89
CA GLN A 36 12.08 -5.47 -6.33
C GLN A 36 12.57 -4.51 -7.41
N LEU A 37 11.73 -4.21 -8.42
CA LEU A 37 12.07 -3.27 -9.47
C LEU A 37 12.29 -1.85 -8.91
N ALA A 38 11.42 -1.39 -8.01
CA ALA A 38 11.58 -0.09 -7.37
C ALA A 38 12.87 -0.03 -6.55
N ALA A 39 13.16 -1.03 -5.72
CA ALA A 39 14.38 -1.10 -4.93
C ALA A 39 15.64 -1.04 -5.84
N HIS A 40 15.61 -1.75 -6.97
CA HIS A 40 16.68 -1.74 -7.95
C HIS A 40 16.88 -0.38 -8.62
N ILE A 41 15.80 0.23 -9.14
CA ILE A 41 15.85 1.51 -9.85
C ILE A 41 16.36 2.64 -8.94
N PHE A 42 15.88 2.68 -7.70
CA PHE A 42 16.20 3.75 -6.76
C PHE A 42 17.46 3.48 -5.94
N VAL A 43 18.11 2.32 -6.12
CA VAL A 43 19.32 1.92 -5.39
C VAL A 43 19.10 2.00 -3.87
N VAL A 44 17.99 1.41 -3.41
CA VAL A 44 17.62 1.35 -1.99
C VAL A 44 17.53 -0.11 -1.53
N PRO A 45 17.79 -0.40 -0.25
CA PRO A 45 17.82 -1.78 0.24
C PRO A 45 16.43 -2.45 0.30
N ILE A 46 15.35 -1.65 0.31
CA ILE A 46 13.99 -2.14 0.43
C ILE A 46 13.01 -1.13 -0.20
N ALA A 47 11.96 -1.66 -0.83
CA ALA A 47 10.76 -0.92 -1.22
C ALA A 47 9.54 -1.76 -0.83
N LEU A 48 8.41 -1.11 -0.58
CA LEU A 48 7.21 -1.76 -0.06
C LEU A 48 5.97 -1.25 -0.80
N VAL A 49 5.00 -2.14 -1.01
CA VAL A 49 3.63 -1.75 -1.33
C VAL A 49 2.80 -1.86 -0.06
N SER A 50 2.42 -0.70 0.48
CA SER A 50 1.69 -0.60 1.72
C SER A 50 0.29 -0.03 1.50
N LEU A 51 -0.72 -0.75 1.99
CA LEU A 51 -2.12 -0.35 1.97
C LEU A 51 -2.52 0.14 3.37
N VAL A 52 -3.06 1.34 3.45
CA VAL A 52 -3.44 1.96 4.73
C VAL A 52 -4.94 1.80 4.95
N ASP A 53 -5.31 0.94 5.88
CA ASP A 53 -6.68 0.75 6.36
C ASP A 53 -6.95 1.66 7.58
N ALA A 54 -8.20 1.74 8.04
CA ALA A 54 -8.62 2.62 9.13
C ALA A 54 -7.89 2.34 10.45
N LYS A 55 -7.48 1.08 10.67
CA LYS A 55 -6.91 0.62 11.95
C LYS A 55 -5.49 0.08 11.84
N ARG A 56 -4.99 -0.13 10.62
CA ARG A 56 -3.72 -0.81 10.38
C ARG A 56 -3.10 -0.38 9.06
N GLN A 57 -1.79 -0.53 9.01
CA GLN A 57 -1.04 -0.57 7.77
C GLN A 57 -0.81 -2.04 7.41
N TRP A 58 -1.10 -2.41 6.18
CA TRP A 58 -0.94 -3.78 5.70
C TRP A 58 0.02 -3.79 4.50
N PHE A 59 1.02 -4.67 4.55
CA PHE A 59 2.06 -4.77 3.52
C PHE A 59 1.68 -5.86 2.54
N LYS A 60 1.56 -5.49 1.26
CA LYS A 60 1.37 -6.45 0.17
C LYS A 60 2.71 -7.06 -0.28
N SER A 61 3.77 -6.25 -0.23
CA SER A 61 5.17 -6.62 -0.43
C SER A 61 6.07 -5.63 0.27
#